data_AF-A0A1Y3NET5-F1
#
_entry.id   AF-A0A1Y3NET5-F1
#
_cell.length_a   1.000
_cell.length_b   1.000
_cell.length_c   1.000
_cell.angle_alpha   90.00
_cell.angle_beta   90.00
_cell.angle_gamma   90.00
#
_symmetry.space_group_name_H-M   'P 1'
#
loop_
_entity.id
_entity.type
_entity.pdbx_description
1 polymer ?
#
loop_
_entity_poly.entity_id
_entity_poly.type
_entity_poly.pdbx_seq_one_letter_code
_entity_poly.pdbx_strand_id
1 'polypeptide(L)'
;MIEKKILFNTTNVPKAEFQKYKEEGFLTSENFQFERNVYGVIFVSGLVLQRGFGLTFFGGIVTYVNAFISFLPQFMKVSCPLSVYNANILNVLVNLIFFCRTLRLVLQHYYKKSYATNPHTKNTRRDRKKQEVTIRNKTDKVIYGVLFIPTLISFIVTVNLHTKYYDKCKFFEYRDAMLDLKANNGKELFLMVQIFGGLYTFLSLIMTILLSFIKDANKYGAKVEL
;
A
#
# COMPACT_ATOMS: atom_id res chain seq x y z
N MET A 1 -14.81 0.87 -33.90
CA MET A 1 -15.20 -0.51 -33.56
C MET A 1 -13.94 -1.18 -33.01
N ILE A 2 -13.78 -1.21 -31.69
CA ILE A 2 -12.57 -1.77 -31.06
C ILE A 2 -12.77 -3.27 -30.98
N GLU A 3 -12.19 -4.03 -31.92
CA GLU A 3 -12.13 -5.49 -31.80
C GLU A 3 -11.42 -5.84 -30.48
N LYS A 4 -12.12 -6.57 -29.61
CA LYS A 4 -11.53 -7.11 -28.38
C LYS A 4 -10.50 -8.17 -28.77
N LYS A 5 -9.25 -7.75 -29.02
CA LYS A 5 -8.12 -8.67 -29.06
C LYS A 5 -7.96 -9.27 -27.66
N ILE A 6 -8.19 -10.58 -27.57
CA ILE A 6 -7.93 -11.34 -26.35
C ILE A 6 -6.42 -11.29 -26.12
N LEU A 7 -6.00 -10.75 -24.97
CA LEU A 7 -4.60 -10.46 -24.61
C LEU A 7 -3.66 -11.68 -24.71
N PHE A 8 -4.23 -12.89 -24.72
CA PHE A 8 -3.53 -14.14 -24.95
C PHE A 8 -4.35 -15.01 -25.91
N ASN A 9 -4.08 -14.89 -27.21
CA ASN A 9 -4.60 -15.86 -28.17
C ASN A 9 -3.65 -17.07 -28.20
N THR A 10 -4.06 -18.18 -27.59
CA THR A 10 -3.30 -19.44 -27.57
C THR A 10 -3.62 -20.35 -28.76
N THR A 11 -4.40 -19.88 -29.74
CA THR A 11 -4.72 -20.65 -30.94
C THR A 11 -3.55 -20.70 -31.93
N ASN A 12 -3.56 -21.69 -32.82
CA ASN A 12 -2.57 -21.79 -33.89
C ASN A 12 -2.67 -20.59 -34.82
N VAL A 13 -1.63 -19.77 -34.83
CA VAL A 13 -1.53 -18.56 -35.67
C VAL A 13 -1.15 -18.97 -37.10
N PRO A 14 -1.80 -18.43 -38.15
CA PRO A 14 -1.44 -18.71 -39.53
C PRO A 14 0.03 -18.32 -39.82
N LYS A 15 0.72 -19.11 -40.67
CA LYS A 15 2.15 -18.89 -41.01
C LYS A 15 2.45 -17.46 -41.49
N ALA A 16 1.54 -16.83 -42.23
CA ALA A 16 1.70 -15.48 -42.74
C ALA A 16 1.72 -14.43 -41.62
N GLU A 17 0.85 -14.56 -40.62
CA GLU A 17 0.79 -13.66 -39.47
C GLU A 17 2.01 -13.84 -38.55
N PHE A 18 2.48 -15.08 -38.39
CA PHE A 18 3.72 -15.34 -37.65
C PHE A 18 4.96 -14.72 -38.32
N GLN A 19 5.05 -14.80 -39.65
CA GLN A 19 6.20 -14.24 -40.37
C GLN A 19 6.19 -12.71 -40.36
N LYS A 20 5.00 -12.11 -40.49
CA LYS A 20 4.82 -10.67 -40.28
C LYS A 20 5.24 -10.24 -38.88
N TYR A 21 4.86 -11.00 -37.85
CA TYR A 21 5.30 -10.74 -36.47
C TYR A 21 6.82 -10.82 -36.30
N LYS A 22 7.47 -11.78 -36.97
CA LYS A 22 8.93 -11.97 -36.92
C LYS A 22 9.69 -10.82 -37.59
N GLU A 23 9.14 -10.26 -38.67
CA GLU A 23 9.72 -9.12 -39.38
C GLU A 23 9.47 -7.79 -38.66
N GLU A 24 8.26 -7.57 -38.15
CA GLU A 24 7.90 -6.32 -37.47
C GLU A 24 8.52 -6.21 -36.07
N GLY A 25 8.67 -7.34 -35.38
CA GLY A 25 9.26 -7.43 -34.04
C GLY A 25 8.39 -6.83 -32.93
N PHE A 26 8.35 -7.49 -31.78
CA PHE A 26 7.54 -7.03 -30.64
C PHE A 26 8.00 -5.67 -30.08
N LEU A 27 9.30 -5.39 -30.12
CA LEU A 27 9.91 -4.19 -29.54
C LEU A 27 9.90 -2.99 -30.49
N THR A 28 9.71 -3.21 -31.79
CA THR A 28 9.88 -2.19 -32.83
C THR A 28 8.55 -1.73 -33.43
N SER A 29 7.53 -2.58 -33.48
CA SER A 29 6.25 -2.20 -34.09
C SER A 29 5.41 -1.30 -33.16
N GLU A 30 4.73 -0.30 -33.71
CA GLU A 30 3.80 0.56 -32.95
C GLU A 30 2.54 -0.20 -32.52
N ASN A 31 2.17 -1.24 -33.28
CA ASN A 31 0.97 -2.05 -33.04
C ASN A 31 0.95 -2.76 -31.68
N PHE A 32 2.12 -2.97 -31.06
CA PHE A 32 2.25 -3.61 -29.73
C PHE A 32 2.57 -2.63 -28.60
N GLN A 33 2.34 -1.33 -28.78
CA GLN A 33 2.64 -0.33 -27.74
C GLN A 33 1.80 -0.54 -26.48
N PHE A 34 0.51 -0.86 -26.62
CA PHE A 34 -0.36 -1.11 -25.47
C PHE A 34 0.06 -2.37 -24.71
N GLU A 35 0.29 -3.48 -25.40
CA GLU A 35 0.72 -4.75 -24.80
C GLU A 35 2.08 -4.59 -24.12
N ARG A 36 3.06 -3.92 -24.75
CA ARG A 36 4.34 -3.62 -24.12
C ARG A 36 4.19 -2.80 -22.84
N ASN A 37 3.32 -1.79 -22.83
CA ASN A 37 3.06 -1.00 -21.62
C ASN A 37 2.44 -1.86 -20.52
N VAL A 38 1.47 -2.71 -20.86
CA VAL A 38 0.85 -3.66 -19.92
C VAL A 38 1.89 -4.65 -19.38
N TYR A 39 2.73 -5.24 -20.24
CA TYR A 39 3.82 -6.11 -19.82
C TYR A 39 4.86 -5.39 -18.96
N GLY A 40 5.20 -4.14 -19.28
CA GLY A 40 6.09 -3.32 -18.48
C GLY A 40 5.54 -3.10 -17.06
N VAL A 41 4.27 -2.75 -16.95
CA VAL A 41 3.60 -2.60 -15.65
C VAL A 41 3.55 -3.92 -14.89
N ILE A 42 3.19 -5.02 -15.54
CA ILE A 42 3.13 -6.36 -14.90
C ILE A 42 4.53 -6.81 -14.48
N PHE A 43 5.54 -6.61 -15.30
CA PHE A 43 6.92 -7.03 -15.04
C PHE A 43 7.54 -6.24 -13.88
N VAL A 44 7.37 -4.91 -13.88
CA VAL A 44 7.78 -4.05 -12.76
C VAL A 44 7.03 -4.44 -11.48
N SER A 45 5.72 -4.67 -11.56
CA SER A 45 4.91 -5.11 -10.41
C SER A 45 5.31 -6.50 -9.91
N GLY A 46 5.66 -7.43 -10.81
CA GLY A 46 6.08 -8.79 -10.49
C GLY A 46 7.47 -8.87 -9.84
N LEU A 47 8.43 -8.07 -10.33
CA LEU A 47 9.75 -7.91 -9.72
C LEU A 47 9.65 -7.37 -8.29
N VAL A 48 8.76 -6.40 -8.08
CA VAL A 48 8.45 -5.83 -6.78
C VAL A 48 7.79 -6.87 -5.84
N LEU A 49 6.94 -7.76 -6.36
CA LEU A 49 6.29 -8.80 -5.59
C LEU A 49 7.28 -9.87 -5.08
N GLN A 50 8.22 -10.31 -5.92
CA GLN A 50 9.14 -11.43 -5.60
C GLN A 50 10.07 -11.17 -4.40
N ARG A 51 10.39 -9.91 -4.08
CA ARG A 51 11.23 -9.58 -2.91
C ARG A 51 10.43 -9.27 -1.64
N GLY A 52 9.10 -9.31 -1.70
CA GLY A 52 8.21 -8.75 -0.67
C GLY A 52 8.46 -7.26 -0.44
N PHE A 53 8.82 -6.59 -1.53
CA PHE A 53 8.86 -5.15 -1.69
C PHE A 53 7.45 -4.60 -2.03
N GLY A 54 6.50 -5.48 -2.35
CA GLY A 54 5.11 -5.14 -2.68
C GLY A 54 4.43 -4.22 -1.67
N LEU A 55 4.57 -4.46 -0.37
CA LEU A 55 3.96 -3.59 0.65
C LEU A 55 4.58 -2.18 0.63
N THR A 56 5.89 -2.08 0.43
CA THR A 56 6.61 -0.79 0.41
C THR A 56 6.32 -0.01 -0.87
N PHE A 57 6.28 -0.70 -2.00
CA PHE A 57 5.93 -0.11 -3.30
C PHE A 57 4.48 0.35 -3.35
N PHE A 58 3.54 -0.52 -2.96
CA PHE A 58 2.13 -0.17 -2.82
C PHE A 58 1.95 0.99 -1.84
N GLY A 59 2.68 0.97 -0.72
CA GLY A 59 2.75 2.09 0.22
C GLY A 59 3.18 3.40 -0.43
N GLY A 60 4.22 3.37 -1.27
CA GLY A 60 4.68 4.53 -2.03
C GLY A 60 3.61 5.09 -2.96
N ILE A 61 2.95 4.23 -3.74
CA ILE A 61 1.86 4.64 -4.64
C ILE A 61 0.70 5.25 -3.86
N VAL A 62 0.24 4.58 -2.80
CA VAL A 62 -0.88 5.07 -1.97
C VAL A 62 -0.52 6.39 -1.32
N THR A 63 0.72 6.55 -0.82
CA THR A 63 1.20 7.81 -0.24
C THR A 63 1.22 8.93 -1.27
N TYR A 64 1.69 8.64 -2.49
CA TYR A 64 1.71 9.61 -3.59
C TYR A 64 0.29 10.06 -3.95
N VAL A 65 -0.65 9.12 -4.11
CA VAL A 65 -2.06 9.43 -4.38
C VAL A 65 -2.69 10.24 -3.24
N ASN A 66 -2.43 9.86 -1.99
CA ASN A 66 -2.90 10.60 -0.82
C ASN A 66 -2.37 12.04 -0.76
N ALA A 67 -1.08 12.23 -1.03
CA ALA A 67 -0.49 13.55 -1.09
C ALA A 67 -1.13 14.38 -2.22
N PHE A 68 -1.24 13.81 -3.42
CA PHE A 68 -1.84 14.48 -4.58
C PHE A 68 -3.29 14.91 -4.33
N ILE A 69 -4.14 14.00 -3.81
CA ILE A 69 -5.53 14.33 -3.50
C ILE A 69 -5.62 15.37 -2.38
N SER A 70 -4.71 15.34 -1.40
CA SER A 70 -4.67 16.33 -0.32
C SER A 70 -4.29 17.73 -0.80
N PHE A 71 -3.59 17.84 -1.94
CA PHE A 71 -3.27 19.12 -2.57
C PHE A 71 -4.41 19.68 -3.44
N LEU A 72 -5.28 18.83 -4.01
CA LEU A 72 -6.37 19.27 -4.90
C LEU A 72 -7.26 20.39 -4.33
N PRO A 73 -7.68 20.36 -3.04
CA PRO A 73 -8.50 21.43 -2.46
C PRO A 73 -7.86 22.83 -2.49
N GLN A 74 -6.54 22.93 -2.67
CA GLN A 74 -5.82 24.21 -2.74
C GLN A 74 -5.89 24.83 -4.13
N PHE A 75 -6.10 24.02 -5.17
CA PHE A 75 -6.10 24.46 -6.56
C PHE A 75 -7.50 24.60 -7.14
N MET A 76 -8.47 23.83 -6.65
CA MET A 76 -9.82 23.81 -7.20
C MET A 76 -10.87 23.39 -6.17
N LYS A 77 -12.13 23.71 -6.49
CA LYS A 77 -13.29 23.17 -5.77
C LYS A 77 -13.32 21.66 -5.97
N VAL A 78 -13.43 20.94 -4.87
CA VAL A 78 -13.47 19.46 -4.86
C VAL A 78 -14.79 19.00 -4.27
N SER A 79 -15.19 17.78 -4.61
CA SER A 79 -16.37 17.18 -3.99
C SER A 79 -16.07 16.83 -2.53
N CYS A 80 -17.04 17.07 -1.65
CA CYS A 80 -16.91 16.79 -0.22
C CYS A 80 -16.53 15.31 0.06
N PRO A 81 -17.14 14.31 -0.62
CA PRO A 81 -16.77 12.90 -0.38
C PRO A 81 -15.31 12.61 -0.72
N LEU A 82 -14.74 13.22 -1.76
CA LEU A 82 -13.33 12.98 -2.11
C LEU A 82 -12.41 13.34 -0.94
N SER A 83 -12.63 14.50 -0.32
CA SER A 83 -11.86 14.95 0.84
C SER A 83 -12.09 14.05 2.08
N VAL A 84 -13.34 13.68 2.35
CA VAL A 84 -13.71 12.83 3.50
C VAL A 84 -13.10 11.43 3.39
N TYR A 85 -13.23 10.78 2.24
CA TYR A 85 -12.68 9.43 2.03
C TYR A 85 -11.14 9.45 1.97
N ASN A 86 -10.54 10.48 1.37
CA ASN A 86 -9.10 10.66 1.39
C ASN A 86 -8.57 10.81 2.82
N ALA A 87 -9.17 11.71 3.60
CA ALA A 87 -8.70 12.02 4.96
C ALA A 87 -8.97 10.88 5.96
N ASN A 88 -10.11 10.19 5.87
CA ASN A 88 -10.47 9.14 6.82
C ASN A 88 -9.95 7.75 6.43
N ILE A 89 -9.86 7.43 5.14
CA ILE A 89 -9.51 6.07 4.68
C ILE A 89 -8.09 6.04 4.15
N LEU A 90 -7.79 6.88 3.17
CA LEU A 90 -6.49 6.83 2.49
C LEU A 90 -5.36 7.26 3.42
N ASN A 91 -5.55 8.34 4.18
CA ASN A 91 -4.56 8.81 5.16
C ASN A 91 -4.34 7.78 6.29
N VAL A 92 -5.41 7.14 6.78
CA VAL A 92 -5.29 6.07 7.79
C VAL A 92 -4.53 4.89 7.23
N LEU A 93 -4.82 4.47 5.99
CA LEU A 93 -4.10 3.40 5.31
C LEU A 93 -2.60 3.73 5.14
N VAL A 94 -2.27 4.96 4.72
CA VAL A 94 -0.88 5.43 4.58
C VAL A 94 -0.14 5.35 5.92
N ASN A 95 -0.74 5.91 6.97
CA ASN A 95 -0.15 5.88 8.33
C ASN A 95 0.05 4.44 8.82
N LEU A 96 -0.92 3.55 8.61
CA LEU A 96 -0.78 2.14 8.96
C LEU A 96 0.31 1.44 8.15
N ILE A 97 0.47 1.74 6.86
CA ILE A 97 1.55 1.16 6.05
C ILE A 97 2.93 1.57 6.59
N PHE A 98 3.13 2.85 6.92
CA PHE A 98 4.36 3.33 7.55
C PHE A 98 4.61 2.66 8.90
N PHE A 99 3.58 2.56 9.74
CA PHE A 99 3.65 1.85 11.01
C PHE A 99 4.03 0.37 10.82
N CYS A 100 3.37 -0.33 9.90
CA CYS A 100 3.62 -1.74 9.60
C CYS A 100 5.06 -1.99 9.10
N ARG A 101 5.65 -1.05 8.35
CA ARG A 101 7.07 -1.13 7.94
C ARG A 101 7.99 -1.18 9.15
N THR A 102 7.75 -0.32 10.13
CA THR A 102 8.54 -0.28 11.37
C THR A 102 8.26 -1.51 12.24
N LEU A 103 7.00 -1.89 12.38
CA LEU A 103 6.58 -3.06 13.14
C LEU A 103 7.19 -4.36 12.58
N ARG A 104 7.33 -4.47 11.25
CA ARG A 104 7.98 -5.62 10.60
C ARG A 104 9.39 -5.85 11.11
N LEU A 105 10.19 -4.79 11.23
CA LEU A 105 11.57 -4.88 11.70
C LEU A 105 11.62 -5.32 13.17
N VAL A 106 10.75 -4.76 14.01
CA VAL A 106 10.66 -5.11 15.44
C VAL A 106 10.23 -6.56 15.62
N LEU A 107 9.19 -7.02 14.91
CA LEU A 107 8.70 -8.39 14.99
C LEU A 107 9.73 -9.41 14.49
N GLN A 108 10.41 -9.10 13.38
CA GLN A 108 11.48 -9.96 12.87
C GLN A 108 12.63 -10.09 13.87
N HIS A 109 13.04 -8.99 14.50
CA HIS A 109 14.05 -9.01 15.56
C HIS A 109 13.60 -9.84 16.76
N TYR A 110 12.38 -9.61 17.25
CA TYR A 110 11.81 -10.32 18.39
C TYR A 110 11.70 -11.83 18.14
N TYR A 111 11.11 -12.25 17.03
CA TYR A 111 10.99 -13.66 16.69
C TYR A 111 12.36 -14.32 16.51
N LYS A 112 13.30 -13.67 15.81
CA LYS A 112 14.65 -14.21 15.62
C LYS A 112 15.36 -14.42 16.97
N LYS A 113 15.21 -13.49 17.92
CA LYS A 113 15.74 -13.63 19.29
C LYS A 113 15.10 -14.82 20.02
N SER A 114 13.77 -14.94 19.97
CA SER A 114 13.02 -16.03 20.61
C SER A 114 13.42 -17.42 20.09
N TYR A 115 13.71 -17.55 18.80
CA TYR A 115 14.19 -18.80 18.23
C TYR A 115 15.65 -19.12 18.58
N ALA A 116 16.52 -18.12 18.72
CA ALA A 116 17.93 -18.33 19.09
C ALA A 116 18.08 -18.87 20.51
N THR A 117 17.14 -18.57 21.41
CA THR A 117 17.11 -19.06 22.78
C THR A 117 16.59 -20.50 22.92
N ASN A 118 16.15 -21.16 21.84
CA ASN A 118 15.52 -22.47 21.92
C ASN A 118 16.53 -23.62 21.61
N PRO A 119 17.03 -24.37 22.62
CA PRO A 119 18.20 -25.23 22.50
C PRO A 119 17.99 -26.50 21.64
N HIS A 120 16.76 -26.84 21.28
CA HIS A 120 16.44 -28.07 20.55
C HIS A 120 16.60 -27.99 19.02
N THR A 121 17.00 -26.86 18.45
CA THR A 121 17.14 -26.73 16.99
C THR A 121 18.57 -27.05 16.53
N LYS A 122 18.77 -28.29 16.06
CA LYS A 122 20.03 -28.73 15.41
C LYS A 122 20.32 -27.87 14.18
N ASN A 123 21.56 -27.44 14.06
CA ASN A 123 22.02 -26.28 13.30
C ASN A 123 22.36 -26.61 11.83
N THR A 124 21.43 -27.22 11.09
CA THR A 124 21.63 -27.49 9.66
C THR A 124 21.28 -26.27 8.81
N ARG A 125 22.08 -25.94 7.80
CA ARG A 125 21.88 -24.76 6.91
C ARG A 125 20.49 -24.72 6.25
N ARG A 126 19.90 -25.90 6.03
CA ARG A 126 18.54 -26.08 5.48
C ARG A 126 17.45 -25.64 6.47
N ASP A 127 17.65 -25.86 7.76
CA ASP A 127 16.68 -25.50 8.80
C ASP A 127 16.63 -23.99 9.04
N ARG A 128 17.76 -23.29 8.91
CA ARG A 128 17.79 -21.82 8.96
C ARG A 128 16.92 -21.17 7.89
N LYS A 129 17.02 -21.63 6.63
CA LYS A 129 16.17 -21.10 5.54
C LYS A 129 14.69 -21.36 5.79
N LYS A 130 14.33 -22.57 6.25
CA LYS A 130 12.94 -22.93 6.58
C LYS A 130 12.40 -22.09 7.74
N GLN A 131 13.24 -21.82 8.73
CA GLN A 131 12.93 -20.98 9.89
C GLN A 131 12.71 -19.51 9.50
N GLU A 132 13.56 -18.94 8.65
CA GLU A 132 13.40 -17.57 8.14
C GLU A 132 12.08 -17.39 7.39
N VAL A 133 11.72 -18.34 6.52
CA VAL A 133 10.42 -18.33 5.83
C VAL A 133 9.26 -18.42 6.81
N THR A 134 9.38 -19.23 7.86
CA THR A 134 8.33 -19.37 8.88
C THR A 134 8.16 -18.09 9.70
N ILE A 135 9.26 -17.44 10.11
CA ILE A 135 9.24 -16.15 10.82
C ILE A 135 8.60 -15.07 9.94
N ARG A 136 8.99 -15.03 8.66
CA ARG A 136 8.42 -14.08 7.68
C ARG A 136 6.93 -14.27 7.53
N ASN A 137 6.45 -15.49 7.30
CA ASN A 137 5.02 -15.77 7.14
C ASN A 137 4.21 -15.43 8.41
N LYS A 138 4.76 -15.68 9.61
CA LYS A 138 4.11 -15.28 10.87
C LYS A 138 4.03 -13.75 11.00
N THR A 139 5.14 -13.07 10.69
CA THR A 139 5.21 -11.60 10.73
C THR A 139 4.24 -10.97 9.74
N ASP A 140 4.20 -11.48 8.51
CA ASP A 140 3.33 -10.97 7.46
C ASP A 140 1.85 -11.14 7.86
N LYS A 141 1.44 -12.26 8.46
CA LYS A 141 0.07 -12.45 8.98
C LYS A 141 -0.31 -11.39 10.03
N VAL A 142 0.59 -11.08 10.97
CA VAL A 142 0.35 -10.04 11.98
C VAL A 142 0.24 -8.67 11.32
N ILE A 143 1.14 -8.35 10.40
CA ILE A 143 1.11 -7.08 9.64
C ILE A 143 -0.20 -6.93 8.87
N TYR A 144 -0.63 -7.96 8.15
CA TYR A 144 -1.89 -7.93 7.40
C TYR A 144 -3.09 -7.72 8.32
N GLY A 145 -3.11 -8.34 9.50
CA GLY A 145 -4.17 -8.10 10.49
C GLY A 145 -4.19 -6.65 10.99
N VAL A 146 -3.02 -6.12 11.37
CA VAL A 146 -2.86 -4.74 11.86
C VAL A 146 -3.19 -3.70 10.79
N LEU A 147 -2.98 -4.01 9.51
CA LEU A 147 -3.32 -3.12 8.40
C LEU A 147 -4.80 -3.23 8.01
N PHE A 148 -5.31 -4.44 7.84
CA PHE A 148 -6.65 -4.68 7.29
C PHE A 148 -7.76 -4.30 8.28
N ILE A 149 -7.63 -4.70 9.55
CA ILE A 149 -8.71 -4.50 10.55
C ILE A 149 -9.01 -3.01 10.75
N PRO A 150 -8.02 -2.13 11.06
CA PRO A 150 -8.32 -0.71 11.30
C PRO A 150 -8.74 0.02 10.02
N THR A 151 -8.23 -0.37 8.85
CA THR A 151 -8.66 0.19 7.57
C THR A 151 -10.12 -0.15 7.28
N LEU A 152 -10.54 -1.39 7.54
CA LEU A 152 -11.93 -1.83 7.37
C LEU A 152 -12.87 -1.10 8.35
N ILE A 153 -12.46 -0.96 9.62
CA ILE A 153 -13.22 -0.20 10.62
C ILE A 153 -13.35 1.26 10.16
N SER A 154 -12.25 1.89 9.73
CA SER A 154 -12.29 3.27 9.23
C SER A 154 -13.22 3.41 8.02
N PHE A 155 -13.17 2.45 7.09
CA PHE A 155 -14.05 2.43 5.92
C PHE A 155 -15.53 2.37 6.34
N ILE A 156 -15.91 1.41 7.20
CA ILE A 156 -17.29 1.24 7.65
C ILE A 156 -17.79 2.50 8.36
N VAL A 157 -16.99 3.08 9.26
CA VAL A 157 -17.42 4.29 9.97
C VAL A 157 -17.50 5.49 9.04
N THR A 158 -16.58 5.63 8.09
CA THR A 158 -16.62 6.70 7.10
C THR A 158 -17.89 6.62 6.24
N VAL A 159 -18.26 5.41 5.80
CA VAL A 159 -19.51 5.19 5.05
C VAL A 159 -20.73 5.53 5.91
N ASN A 160 -20.78 5.08 7.16
CA ASN A 160 -21.90 5.39 8.08
C ASN A 160 -22.02 6.89 8.39
N LEU A 161 -20.90 7.59 8.56
CA LEU A 161 -20.90 9.04 8.73
C LEU A 161 -21.36 9.72 7.43
N HIS A 162 -20.89 9.25 6.28
CA HIS A 162 -21.25 9.84 5.00
C HIS A 162 -22.75 9.68 4.69
N THR A 163 -23.35 8.53 5.00
CA THR A 163 -24.80 8.34 4.86
C THR A 163 -25.60 9.22 5.82
N LYS A 164 -25.15 9.35 7.08
CA LYS A 164 -25.80 10.21 8.07
C LYS A 164 -25.77 11.69 7.70
N TYR A 165 -24.71 12.17 7.06
CA TYR A 165 -24.52 13.57 6.67
C TYR A 165 -24.63 13.80 5.17
N TYR A 166 -25.36 12.93 4.46
CA TYR A 166 -25.46 12.96 3.00
C TYR A 166 -26.01 14.31 2.49
N ASP A 167 -26.97 14.90 3.21
CA ASP A 167 -27.57 16.19 2.84
C ASP A 167 -26.55 17.33 2.78
N LYS A 168 -25.50 17.25 3.60
CA LYS A 168 -24.41 18.24 3.66
C LYS A 168 -23.26 17.92 2.70
N CYS A 169 -23.12 16.66 2.27
CA CYS A 169 -21.96 16.14 1.56
C CYS A 169 -22.37 15.28 0.36
N LYS A 170 -22.96 15.90 -0.66
CA LYS A 170 -23.42 15.23 -1.88
C LYS A 170 -22.24 14.92 -2.81
N PHE A 171 -22.32 13.81 -3.56
CA PHE A 171 -21.24 13.36 -4.47
C PHE A 171 -20.95 14.32 -5.63
N PHE A 172 -22.00 14.95 -6.18
CA PHE A 172 -21.90 15.75 -7.40
C PHE A 172 -21.79 17.26 -7.13
N GLU A 173 -21.73 17.67 -5.85
CA GLU A 173 -21.67 19.07 -5.48
C GLU A 173 -20.22 19.47 -5.21
N TYR A 174 -19.71 20.41 -6.00
CA TYR A 174 -18.36 20.95 -5.87
C TYR A 174 -18.40 22.20 -4.99
N ARG A 175 -17.75 22.12 -3.83
CA ARG A 175 -17.66 23.23 -2.88
C ARG A 175 -16.21 23.63 -2.67
N ASP A 176 -16.03 24.86 -2.20
CA ASP A 176 -14.73 25.32 -1.74
C ASP A 176 -14.46 24.73 -0.36
N ALA A 177 -13.72 23.62 -0.33
CA ALA A 177 -13.44 22.89 0.89
C ALA A 177 -12.69 23.74 1.92
N MET A 178 -11.85 24.70 1.49
CA MET A 178 -11.12 25.59 2.40
C MET A 178 -12.06 26.55 3.13
N LEU A 179 -13.07 27.09 2.43
CA LEU A 179 -14.09 27.94 3.05
C LEU A 179 -14.96 27.16 4.04
N ASP A 180 -15.38 25.94 3.67
CA ASP A 180 -16.20 25.09 4.56
C ASP A 180 -15.44 24.66 5.82
N LEU A 181 -14.14 24.36 5.69
CA LEU A 181 -13.23 24.08 6.82
C LEU A 181 -13.10 25.30 7.75
N LYS A 182 -12.94 26.52 7.19
CA LYS A 182 -12.88 27.75 8.00
C LYS A 182 -14.20 28.06 8.70
N ALA A 183 -15.33 27.72 8.07
CA ALA A 183 -16.65 27.89 8.65
C ALA A 183 -17.00 26.82 9.72
N ASN A 184 -16.10 25.87 10.01
CA ASN A 184 -16.33 24.71 10.86
C ASN A 184 -17.52 23.83 10.43
N ASN A 185 -17.98 23.97 9.18
CA ASN A 185 -19.04 23.18 8.60
C ASN A 185 -18.48 21.80 8.22
N GLY A 186 -18.45 20.88 9.19
CA GLY A 186 -18.00 19.51 8.97
C GLY A 186 -17.02 18.96 10.01
N LYS A 187 -16.81 19.64 11.14
CA LYS A 187 -15.97 19.13 12.24
C LYS A 187 -16.26 17.67 12.62
N GLU A 188 -17.54 17.27 12.59
CA GLU A 188 -17.99 15.91 12.88
C GLU A 188 -17.51 14.87 11.84
N LEU A 189 -17.34 15.27 10.57
CA LEU A 189 -16.82 14.41 9.49
C LEU A 189 -15.32 14.15 9.62
N PHE A 190 -14.59 15.06 10.30
CA PHE A 190 -13.13 14.97 10.50
C PHE A 190 -12.72 14.44 11.88
N LEU A 191 -13.68 14.16 12.77
CA LEU A 191 -13.42 13.62 14.11
C LEU A 191 -12.62 12.30 14.04
N MET A 192 -12.86 11.47 13.02
CA MET A 192 -12.12 10.24 12.82
C MET A 192 -10.64 10.48 12.50
N VAL A 193 -10.32 11.43 11.62
CA VAL A 193 -8.93 11.81 11.34
C VAL A 193 -8.21 12.21 12.62
N GLN A 194 -8.87 12.96 13.50
CA GLN A 194 -8.27 13.42 14.74
C GLN A 194 -7.99 12.27 15.71
N ILE A 195 -8.95 11.34 15.88
CA ILE A 195 -8.78 10.16 16.74
C ILE A 195 -7.67 9.25 16.20
N PHE A 196 -7.74 8.88 14.91
CA PHE A 196 -6.74 7.99 14.30
C PHE A 196 -5.37 8.65 14.20
N GLY A 197 -5.30 9.96 13.94
CA GLY A 197 -4.06 10.72 13.94
C GLY A 197 -3.42 10.78 15.33
N GLY A 198 -4.22 11.01 16.37
CA GLY A 198 -3.75 10.95 17.76
C GLY A 198 -3.24 9.56 18.14
N LEU A 199 -4.02 8.51 17.85
CA LEU A 199 -3.63 7.12 18.08
C LEU A 199 -2.34 6.76 17.33
N TYR A 200 -2.22 7.14 16.06
CA TYR A 200 -1.03 6.91 15.26
C TYR A 200 0.20 7.61 15.84
N THR A 201 0.05 8.86 16.30
CA THR A 201 1.14 9.62 16.93
C THR A 201 1.63 8.91 18.20
N PHE A 202 0.70 8.47 19.04
CA PHE A 202 1.01 7.71 20.25
C PHE A 202 1.71 6.38 19.94
N LEU A 203 1.19 5.60 18.99
CA LEU A 203 1.80 4.34 18.55
C LEU A 203 3.19 4.57 17.94
N SER A 204 3.38 5.64 17.17
CA SER A 204 4.68 6.00 16.59
C SER A 204 5.73 6.34 17.65
N LEU A 205 5.31 6.99 18.74
CA LEU A 205 6.17 7.25 19.90
C LEU A 205 6.61 5.93 20.56
N ILE A 206 5.68 5.00 20.80
CA ILE A 206 5.99 3.66 21.33
C ILE A 206 6.99 2.95 20.41
N MET A 207 6.76 2.97 19.10
CA MET A 207 7.67 2.34 18.14
C MET A 207 9.05 2.97 18.13
N THR A 208 9.15 4.30 18.27
CA THR A 208 10.43 5.00 18.35
C THR A 208 11.24 4.55 19.57
N ILE A 209 10.57 4.37 20.72
CA ILE A 209 11.19 3.83 21.93
C ILE A 209 11.63 2.37 21.69
N LEU A 210 10.77 1.52 21.13
CA LEU A 210 11.10 0.11 20.85
C LEU A 210 12.28 -0.03 19.89
N LEU A 211 12.35 0.80 18.86
CA LEU A 211 13.48 0.84 17.92
C LEU A 211 14.79 1.22 18.61
N SER A 212 14.75 2.11 19.61
CA SER A 212 15.94 2.52 20.36
C SER A 212 16.57 1.36 21.15
N PHE A 213 15.77 0.35 21.53
CA PHE A 213 16.27 -0.87 22.17
C PHE A 213 16.87 -1.88 21.19
N ILE A 214 16.65 -1.72 19.88
CA ILE A 214 17.29 -2.55 18.85
C ILE A 214 18.72 -2.03 18.63
N LYS A 215 19.58 -2.33 19.60
CA LYS A 215 20.98 -1.87 19.71
C LYS A 215 21.91 -2.32 18.57
N ASP A 216 21.40 -3.09 17.62
CA ASP A 216 22.19 -3.83 16.61
C ASP A 216 21.61 -3.68 15.19
N ALA A 217 21.03 -2.52 14.83
CA ALA A 217 20.52 -2.28 13.48
C ALA A 217 21.56 -2.62 12.37
N ASN A 218 22.84 -2.37 12.64
CA ASN A 218 23.96 -2.73 11.77
C ASN A 218 24.13 -4.24 11.56
N LYS A 219 23.74 -5.09 12.52
CA LYS A 219 23.89 -6.56 12.44
C LYS A 219 22.66 -7.24 11.80
N TYR A 220 21.51 -6.58 11.78
CA TYR A 220 20.26 -7.10 11.21
C TYR A 220 19.97 -6.62 9.78
N GLY A 221 20.95 -6.01 9.12
CA GLY A 221 20.80 -5.60 7.72
C GLY A 221 20.04 -4.28 7.54
N ALA A 222 20.06 -3.38 8.53
CA ALA A 222 19.93 -1.95 8.26
C ALA A 222 21.25 -1.37 7.73
N LYS A 223 22.02 -2.17 6.98
CA LYS A 223 22.98 -1.62 6.04
C LYS A 223 22.11 -0.98 4.99
N VAL A 224 21.97 0.34 5.08
CA VAL A 224 21.38 1.15 4.02
C VAL A 224 22.16 0.76 2.76
N GLU A 225 21.55 -0.03 1.88
CA GLU A 225 21.99 -0.15 0.50
C GLU A 225 21.69 1.21 -0.12
N LEU A 226 22.62 2.14 0.10
CA LEU A 226 22.80 3.38 -0.63
C LEU A 226 23.72 3.08 -1.81
#